data_AF-A0AAN1CFF7-F1
#
_entry.id   AF-A0AAN1CFF7-F1
#
_cell.length_a   1.000
_cell.length_b   1.000
_cell.length_c   1.000
_cell.angle_alpha   90.00
_cell.angle_beta   90.00
_cell.angle_gamma   90.00
#
_symmetry.space_group_name_H-M   'P 1'
#
loop_
_entity.id
_entity.type
_entity.pdbx_description
1 polymer ?
#
loop_
_entity_poly.entity_id
_entity_poly.type
_entity_poly.pdbx_seq_one_letter_code
_entity_poly.pdbx_strand_id
1 'polypeptide(L)'
;MPSSSMIEDKIILANKDYQAPSFFTNNAIASSMAIIDIMFYFGGEYERINSLNRRIGISNHDFSYHFIFIKKNKFCNCNKNL
;
A
#
# COMPACT_ATOMS: atom_id res chain seq x y z
N MET A 1 9.59 34.77 -11.80
CA MET A 1 9.50 33.52 -11.01
C MET A 1 8.02 33.23 -10.81
N PRO A 2 7.51 32.04 -11.16
CA PRO A 2 6.10 31.71 -10.87
C PRO A 2 5.85 31.79 -9.36
N SER A 3 4.71 32.38 -8.95
CA SER A 3 4.35 32.47 -7.53
C SER A 3 4.14 31.07 -6.96
N SER A 4 4.39 30.89 -5.66
CA SER A 4 4.19 29.62 -4.95
C SER A 4 2.80 29.00 -5.22
N SER A 5 1.77 29.84 -5.31
CA SER A 5 0.39 29.43 -5.61
C SER A 5 0.22 28.79 -6.99
N MET A 6 0.88 29.33 -8.03
CA MET A 6 0.76 28.79 -9.39
C MET A 6 1.43 27.41 -9.55
N ILE A 7 2.45 27.11 -8.74
CA ILE A 7 3.08 25.77 -8.73
C ILE A 7 2.17 24.78 -8.01
N GLU A 8 1.60 25.18 -6.88
CA GLU A 8 0.66 24.36 -6.10
C GLU A 8 -0.58 23.98 -6.91
N ASP A 9 -1.18 24.93 -7.62
CA ASP A 9 -2.33 24.68 -8.52
C ASP A 9 -2.01 23.66 -9.61
N LYS A 10 -0.80 23.71 -10.18
CA LYS A 10 -0.35 22.74 -11.19
C LYS A 10 -0.17 21.34 -10.61
N ILE A 11 0.37 21.22 -9.40
CA ILE A 11 0.53 19.93 -8.72
C ILE A 11 -0.85 19.33 -8.41
N ILE A 12 -1.78 20.14 -7.92
CA ILE A 12 -3.16 19.70 -7.65
C ILE A 12 -3.81 19.18 -8.93
N LEU A 13 -3.70 19.92 -10.03
CA LEU A 13 -4.26 19.50 -11.32
C LEU A 13 -3.62 18.20 -11.82
N ALA A 14 -2.28 18.10 -11.77
CA ALA A 14 -1.57 16.89 -12.20
C ALA A 14 -1.95 15.65 -11.37
N ASN A 15 -2.10 15.80 -10.05
CA ASN A 15 -2.54 14.71 -9.18
C ASN A 15 -4.01 14.34 -9.40
N LYS A 16 -4.87 15.32 -9.75
CA LYS A 16 -6.28 15.09 -10.04
C LYS A 16 -6.47 14.24 -11.30
N ASP A 17 -5.66 14.50 -12.32
CA ASP A 17 -5.74 13.80 -13.60
C ASP A 17 -4.89 12.52 -13.63
N TYR A 18 -4.18 12.21 -12.55
CA TYR A 18 -3.35 11.01 -12.46
C TYR A 18 -4.19 9.75 -12.54
N GLN A 19 -3.80 8.86 -13.45
CA GLN A 19 -4.30 7.50 -13.53
C GLN A 19 -3.13 6.54 -13.37
N ALA A 20 -3.29 5.56 -12.49
CA ALA A 20 -2.28 4.54 -12.30
C ALA A 20 -2.12 3.72 -13.59
N PRO A 21 -0.89 3.52 -14.11
CA PRO A 21 -0.63 2.66 -15.26
C PRO A 21 -0.81 1.19 -14.85
N SER A 22 -2.07 0.79 -14.72
CA SER A 22 -2.46 -0.49 -14.14
C SER A 22 -2.15 -1.63 -15.11
N PHE A 23 -1.59 -2.72 -14.59
CA PHE A 23 -1.26 -3.91 -15.37
C PHE A 23 -1.87 -5.16 -14.72
N PHE A 24 -2.44 -6.05 -15.55
CA PHE A 24 -3.18 -7.22 -15.07
C PHE A 24 -2.35 -8.09 -14.12
N THR A 25 -1.11 -8.40 -14.49
CA THR A 25 -0.23 -9.26 -13.69
C THR A 25 0.05 -8.69 -12.30
N ASN A 26 0.25 -7.37 -12.19
CA ASN A 26 0.50 -6.71 -10.91
C ASN A 26 -0.71 -6.84 -9.99
N ASN A 27 -1.91 -6.63 -10.55
CA ASN A 27 -3.16 -6.76 -9.83
C ASN A 27 -3.43 -8.22 -9.41
N ALA A 28 -3.22 -9.18 -10.32
CA ALA A 28 -3.41 -10.60 -10.04
C ALA A 28 -2.49 -11.10 -8.91
N ILE A 29 -1.22 -10.73 -8.93
CA ILE A 29 -0.25 -11.11 -7.88
C ILE A 29 -0.66 -10.49 -6.54
N ALA A 30 -0.94 -9.18 -6.51
CA ALA A 30 -1.32 -8.47 -5.29
C ALA A 30 -2.61 -9.05 -4.68
N SER A 31 -3.62 -9.31 -5.52
CA SER A 31 -4.89 -9.91 -5.09
C SER A 31 -4.72 -11.33 -4.56
N SER A 32 -3.90 -12.15 -5.22
CA SER A 32 -3.65 -13.53 -4.78
C SER A 32 -2.93 -13.56 -3.42
N MET A 33 -1.93 -12.70 -3.23
CA MET A 33 -1.25 -12.57 -1.93
C MET A 33 -2.19 -12.09 -0.82
N ALA A 34 -3.08 -11.15 -1.13
CA ALA A 34 -4.09 -10.70 -0.17
C ALA A 34 -5.06 -11.83 0.23
N ILE A 35 -5.47 -12.67 -0.71
CA ILE A 35 -6.34 -13.82 -0.43
C ILE A 35 -5.64 -14.83 0.49
N ILE A 36 -4.35 -15.11 0.27
CA ILE A 36 -3.57 -16.02 1.13
C ILE A 36 -3.55 -15.51 2.58
N ASP A 37 -3.32 -14.21 2.78
CA ASP A 37 -3.32 -13.61 4.11
C ASP A 37 -4.70 -13.69 4.78
N ILE A 38 -5.78 -13.49 4.01
CA ILE A 38 -7.16 -13.66 4.49
C ILE A 38 -7.41 -15.11 4.92
N MET A 39 -6.94 -16.09 4.14
CA MET A 39 -7.06 -17.51 4.50
C MET A 39 -6.34 -17.83 5.80
N PHE A 40 -5.10 -17.36 5.98
CA PHE A 40 -4.37 -17.56 7.23
C PHE A 40 -5.04 -16.86 8.42
N TYR A 41 -5.61 -15.68 8.21
CA TYR A 41 -6.38 -14.99 9.23
C TYR A 41 -7.59 -15.81 9.70
N PHE A 42 -8.39 -16.35 8.76
CA PHE A 42 -9.55 -17.20 9.10
C PHE A 42 -9.15 -18.57 9.65
N GLY A 43 -7.99 -19.09 9.27
CA GLY A 43 -7.42 -20.31 9.84
C GLY A 43 -6.84 -20.14 11.24
N GLY A 44 -6.71 -18.91 11.75
CA GLY A 44 -6.05 -18.62 13.02
C GLY A 44 -4.52 -18.75 12.99
N GLU A 45 -3.95 -18.89 11.80
CA GLU A 45 -2.51 -19.06 11.56
C GLU A 45 -1.82 -17.68 11.41
N TYR A 46 -1.96 -16.82 12.42
CA TYR A 46 -1.57 -15.40 12.33
C TYR A 46 -0.08 -15.19 12.05
N GLU A 47 0.79 -16.09 12.54
CA GLU A 47 2.22 -16.09 12.28
C GLU A 47 2.58 -16.32 10.80
N ARG A 48 1.65 -16.89 10.02
CA ARG A 48 1.83 -17.14 8.58
C ARG A 48 1.34 -15.98 7.72
N ILE A 49 0.68 -14.97 8.29
CA ILE A 49 0.20 -13.79 7.55
C ILE A 49 1.39 -12.98 7.05
N ASN A 50 1.47 -12.82 5.73
CA ASN A 50 2.56 -12.11 5.09
C ASN A 50 2.51 -10.62 5.44
N SER A 51 1.35 -9.98 5.41
CA SER A 51 1.20 -8.54 5.67
C SER A 51 1.17 -8.13 7.16
N LEU A 52 1.34 -9.06 8.10
CA LEU A 52 1.29 -8.74 9.52
C LEU A 52 2.39 -7.73 9.89
N ASN A 53 1.99 -6.54 10.33
CA ASN A 53 2.87 -5.43 10.70
C ASN A 53 3.86 -5.01 9.59
N ARG A 54 3.51 -5.22 8.31
CA ARG A 54 4.33 -4.76 7.18
C ARG A 54 3.50 -4.56 5.93
N ARG A 55 3.87 -3.55 5.14
CA ARG A 55 3.40 -3.38 3.77
C ARG A 55 4.39 -4.04 2.83
N ILE A 56 3.88 -4.86 1.92
CA ILE A 56 4.68 -5.61 0.94
C ILE A 56 4.49 -4.95 -0.42
N GLY A 57 5.59 -4.74 -1.13
CA GLY A 57 5.62 -4.39 -2.55
C GLY A 57 6.35 -5.48 -3.33
N ILE A 58 5.85 -5.80 -4.52
CA ILE A 58 6.52 -6.70 -5.47
C ILE A 58 6.75 -5.89 -6.74
N SER A 59 8.01 -5.71 -7.09
CA SER A 59 8.39 -5.03 -8.33
C SER A 59 8.02 -5.91 -9.52
N ASN A 60 7.35 -5.35 -10.52
CA ASN A 60 7.01 -6.09 -11.75
C ASN A 60 8.14 -6.10 -12.78
N HIS A 61 9.23 -5.38 -12.53
CA HIS A 61 10.40 -5.33 -13.41
C HIS A 61 11.34 -6.52 -13.15
N ASP A 62 11.56 -6.86 -11.89
CA ASP A 62 12.55 -7.86 -11.45
C ASP A 62 12.02 -8.84 -10.40
N PHE A 63 10.73 -8.77 -10.05
CA PHE A 63 10.09 -9.58 -8.99
C PHE A 63 10.73 -9.44 -7.60
N SER A 64 11.48 -8.35 -7.37
CA SER A 64 12.04 -8.07 -6.06
C SER A 64 10.94 -7.75 -5.03
N TYR A 65 11.17 -8.20 -3.80
CA TYR A 65 10.31 -7.90 -2.68
C TYR A 65 10.79 -6.65 -1.94
N HIS A 66 9.87 -5.76 -1.65
CA HIS A 66 10.08 -4.57 -0.85
C HIS A 66 9.18 -4.62 0.39
N PHE A 67 9.73 -4.24 1.54
CA PHE A 67 9.01 -4.26 2.80
C PHE A 67 9.08 -2.91 3.49
N ILE A 68 7.93 -2.42 3.94
CA ILE A 68 7.83 -1.30 4.88
C ILE A 68 7.27 -1.86 6.17
N PHE A 69 8.10 -1.96 7.20
CA PHE A 69 7.66 -2.43 8.51
C PHE A 69 6.78 -1.37 9.18
N ILE A 70 5.62 -1.79 9.66
CA ILE A 70 4.63 -0.95 10.34
C ILE A 70 4.64 -1.30 11.82
N LYS A 71 5.02 -0.34 12.66
CA LYS A 71 4.97 -0.49 14.12
C LYS A 71 3.68 0.13 14.65
N LYS A 72 3.01 -0.56 15.58
CA LYS A 72 1.86 0.01 16.29
C LYS A 72 2.30 1.27 17.04
N ASN A 73 1.74 2.41 16.68
CA ASN A 73 1.96 3.67 17.38
C ASN A 73 0.82 3.89 18.40
N LYS A 74 1.16 3.93 19.69
CA LYS A 74 0.19 4.18 20.79
C LYS A 74 -0.47 5.56 20.71
N PHE A 75 0.18 6.52 20.06
CA PHE A 75 -0.30 7.88 19.87
C PHE A 75 -0.95 8.10 18.48
N CYS A 76 -1.13 7.03 17.69
CA CYS A 76 -1.89 7.11 16.44
C CYS A 76 -3.34 7.48 16.78
N ASN A 77 -3.88 8.55 16.18
CA ASN A 77 -5.31 8.91 16.28
C ASN A 77 -6.26 7.81 15.75
N CYS A 78 -5.68 6.78 15.15
CA CYS A 78 -6.27 5.60 14.53
C CYS A 78 -6.98 4.68 15.55
N ASN A 79 -6.70 4.87 16.84
CA ASN A 79 -7.08 3.95 17.91
C ASN A 79 -8.11 4.52 18.90
N LYS A 80 -8.91 5.51 18.50
CA LYS A 80 -9.81 6.21 19.43
C LYS A 80 -11.03 5.39 19.89
N ASN A 81 -11.44 4.34 19.16
CA ASN A 81 -12.69 3.60 19.41
C ASN A 81 -12.58 2.07 19.22
N LEU A 82 -11.40 1.48 19.46
CA LEU A 82 -11.20 0.02 19.49
C LEU A 82 -10.70 -0.41 20.87
#